data_AF-A0A024VHE4-F1
#
_entry.id   AF-A0A024VHE4-F1
#
_cell.length_a   1.000
_cell.length_b   1.000
_cell.length_c   1.000
_cell.angle_alpha   90.00
_cell.angle_beta   90.00
_cell.angle_gamma   90.00
#
_symmetry.space_group_name_H-M   'P 1'
#
loop_
_entity.id
_entity.type
_entity.pdbx_description
1 polymer ?
#
loop_
_entity_poly.entity_id
_entity_poly.type
_entity_poly.pdbx_seq_one_letter_code
_entity_poly.pdbx_strand_id
1 'polypeptide(L)' 'MIRLNFIRFAKMGPSKGKGPLIAKYAPVGFKKGFGAIGLGKHTKKGFFIINKMLVPNYRVPDLTDCQVNKENK' A
#
# COMPACT_ATOMS: atom_id res chain seq x y z
N MET A 1 -52.36 -7.71 -4.53
CA MET A 1 -51.41 -8.62 -3.85
C MET A 1 -50.28 -8.95 -4.82
N ILE A 2 -49.29 -8.05 -4.91
CA ILE A 2 -48.16 -8.18 -5.84
C ILE A 2 -47.07 -8.98 -5.12
N ARG A 3 -46.94 -10.27 -5.47
CA ARG A 3 -45.84 -11.14 -5.04
C ARG A 3 -44.56 -10.68 -5.74
N LEU A 4 -43.88 -9.70 -5.15
CA LEU A 4 -42.52 -9.33 -5.54
C LEU A 4 -41.58 -10.52 -5.28
N ASN A 5 -40.99 -11.01 -6.35
CA ASN A 5 -40.11 -12.16 -6.39
C ASN A 5 -38.75 -11.75 -5.76
N PHE A 6 -38.63 -11.89 -4.44
CA PHE A 6 -37.44 -11.52 -3.64
C PHE A 6 -36.17 -12.33 -3.97
N ILE A 7 -36.25 -13.31 -4.87
CA ILE A 7 -35.24 -14.37 -5.00
C ILE A 7 -34.11 -14.00 -5.99
N ARG A 8 -34.21 -12.91 -6.79
CA ARG A 8 -33.23 -12.65 -7.88
C ARG A 8 -32.54 -11.28 -7.91
N PHE A 9 -32.62 -10.49 -6.84
CA PHE A 9 -31.95 -9.17 -6.77
C PHE A 9 -31.00 -8.98 -5.58
N ALA A 10 -30.44 -10.04 -5.00
CA ALA A 10 -29.20 -9.90 -4.24
C ALA A 10 -28.01 -9.73 -5.21
N LYS A 11 -28.10 -8.76 -6.13
CA LYS A 11 -26.94 -8.23 -6.86
C LYS A 11 -25.99 -7.73 -5.77
N MET A 12 -24.80 -8.35 -5.70
CA MET A 12 -23.68 -7.95 -4.84
C MET A 12 -23.76 -6.49 -4.43
N GLY A 13 -23.95 -6.24 -3.13
CA GLY A 13 -23.92 -4.87 -2.60
C GLY A 13 -22.59 -4.19 -2.95
N PRO A 14 -22.52 -2.85 -2.98
CA PRO A 14 -21.41 -2.05 -3.51
C PRO A 14 -20.01 -2.36 -2.92
N SER A 15 -19.96 -3.16 -1.85
CA SER A 15 -18.75 -3.62 -1.17
C SER A 15 -18.24 -5.01 -1.59
N LYS A 16 -19.01 -5.84 -2.32
CA LYS A 16 -18.57 -7.20 -2.69
C LYS A 16 -17.98 -7.20 -4.10
N GLY A 17 -16.65 -7.36 -4.21
CA GLY A 17 -15.95 -7.60 -5.48
C GLY A 17 -14.73 -6.70 -5.78
N LYS A 18 -14.48 -5.63 -5.01
CA LYS A 18 -13.40 -4.67 -5.27
C LYS A 18 -12.03 -5.02 -4.64
N GLY A 19 -11.86 -6.28 -4.20
CA GLY A 19 -10.68 -6.71 -3.45
C GLY A 19 -10.73 -6.27 -1.97
N PRO A 20 -9.63 -6.46 -1.22
CA PRO A 20 -9.56 -6.09 0.20
C PRO A 20 -9.71 -4.57 0.40
N LEU A 21 -10.26 -4.17 1.54
CA LEU A 21 -10.41 -2.75 1.89
C LEU A 21 -9.03 -2.08 1.99
N ILE A 22 -8.75 -1.18 1.06
CA ILE A 22 -7.54 -0.35 1.05
C ILE A 22 -7.89 1.09 1.45
N ALA A 23 -6.89 1.84 1.93
CA ALA A 23 -7.06 3.22 2.36
C ALA A 23 -7.68 4.15 1.30
N LYS A 24 -7.56 3.81 0.01
CA LYS A 24 -8.16 4.59 -1.10
C LYS A 24 -9.68 4.48 -1.20
N TYR A 25 -10.25 3.37 -0.74
CA TYR A 25 -11.69 3.07 -0.86
C TYR A 25 -12.40 3.08 0.50
N ALA A 26 -11.68 3.39 1.57
CA ALA A 26 -12.18 3.35 2.92
C ALA A 26 -12.80 4.69 3.35
N PRO A 27 -13.73 4.69 4.31
CA PRO A 27 -14.33 5.91 4.82
C PRO A 27 -13.29 6.81 5.52
N VAL A 28 -13.65 8.09 5.67
CA VAL A 28 -12.82 9.09 6.34
C VAL A 28 -12.44 8.60 7.75
N GLY A 29 -11.14 8.61 8.06
CA GLY A 29 -10.59 8.13 9.33
C GLY A 29 -9.90 6.77 9.24
N PHE A 30 -10.16 5.97 8.21
CA PHE A 30 -9.43 4.72 7.99
C PHE A 30 -8.07 4.99 7.33
N LYS A 31 -7.00 4.94 8.13
CA LYS A 31 -5.61 5.09 7.66
C LYS A 31 -4.89 3.75 7.70
N LYS A 32 -4.47 3.28 6.54
CA LYS A 32 -3.65 2.06 6.38
C LYS A 32 -2.48 2.35 5.44
N GLY A 33 -1.27 1.98 5.83
CA GLY A 33 -0.08 2.06 5.00
C GLY A 33 0.05 0.90 4.01
N PHE A 34 0.95 1.02 3.03
CA PHE A 34 1.20 0.02 1.98
C PHE A 34 2.41 -0.89 2.29
N GLY A 35 2.66 -1.18 3.56
CA GLY A 35 3.76 -2.08 3.97
C GLY A 35 5.16 -1.45 3.94
N ALA A 36 5.26 -0.13 3.84
CA ALA A 36 6.54 0.57 3.99
C ALA A 36 7.07 0.43 5.44
N ILE A 37 8.38 0.24 5.57
CA ILE A 37 9.07 0.14 6.86
C ILE A 37 9.07 1.50 7.56
N GLY A 38 8.81 1.50 8.87
CA GLY A 38 8.82 2.72 9.68
C GLY A 38 10.24 3.26 9.89
N LEU A 39 10.48 4.52 9.50
CA LEU A 39 11.80 5.17 9.55
C LEU A 39 12.06 5.96 10.84
N GLY A 40 11.16 5.93 11.82
CA GLY A 40 11.26 6.82 12.98
C GLY A 40 10.01 6.81 13.85
N LYS A 41 9.79 7.92 14.57
CA LYS A 41 8.71 8.03 15.57
C LYS A 41 7.88 9.30 15.40
N HIS A 42 6.59 9.18 15.68
CA HIS A 42 5.71 10.33 15.87
C HIS A 42 5.94 10.97 17.23
N THR A 43 5.85 12.30 17.28
CA THR A 43 5.91 13.10 18.50
C THR A 43 4.51 13.34 19.06
N LYS A 44 4.43 13.72 20.34
CA LYS A 44 3.17 14.06 21.02
C LYS A 44 2.37 15.17 20.31
N LYS A 45 3.05 16.08 19.59
CA LYS A 45 2.43 17.20 18.85
C LYS A 45 2.16 16.87 17.37
N GLY A 46 2.30 15.61 16.94
CA GLY A 46 2.00 15.20 15.57
C GLY A 46 3.15 15.34 14.56
N PHE A 47 4.28 15.94 14.94
CA PHE A 47 5.50 15.91 14.11
C PHE A 47 6.08 14.51 14.01
N PHE A 48 6.87 14.24 12.98
CA PHE A 48 7.59 12.97 12.81
C PHE A 48 9.10 13.21 12.83
N ILE A 49 9.83 12.42 13.64
CA ILE A 49 11.29 12.48 13.73
C ILE A 49 11.86 11.25 13.03
N ILE A 50 12.63 11.48 11.97
CA ILE A 50 13.30 10.44 11.19
C ILE A 50 14.58 10.02 11.90
N ASN A 51 14.76 8.71 12.11
CA ASN A 51 16.01 8.15 12.58
C ASN A 51 16.90 7.83 11.37
N LYS A 52 18.00 8.58 11.21
CA LYS A 52 18.94 8.40 10.08
C LYS A 52 19.53 6.99 10.01
N MET A 53 19.60 6.27 11.12
CA MET A 53 20.09 4.88 11.17
C MET A 53 19.17 3.88 10.46
N LEU A 54 17.87 4.17 10.39
CA LEU A 54 16.87 3.28 9.77
C LEU A 54 16.72 3.55 8.27
N VAL A 55 17.28 4.66 7.79
CA VAL A 55 17.23 5.01 6.37
C VAL A 55 18.23 4.13 5.62
N PRO A 56 17.79 3.35 4.63
CA PRO A 56 18.70 2.50 3.87
C PRO A 56 19.68 3.36 3.08
N ASN A 57 20.97 3.09 3.25
CA ASN A 57 22.03 3.70 2.46
C ASN A 57 22.61 2.65 1.51
N TYR A 58 22.26 2.76 0.24
CA TYR A 58 22.73 1.85 -0.79
C TYR A 58 24.13 2.25 -1.23
N ARG A 59 25.11 1.36 -1.02
CA ARG A 59 26.44 1.52 -1.59
C ARG A 59 26.41 1.04 -3.03
N VAL A 60 26.35 2.00 -3.96
CA VAL A 60 26.37 1.73 -5.39
C VAL A 60 27.83 1.74 -5.85
N PRO A 61 28.33 0.65 -6.45
CA PRO A 61 29.68 0.61 -6.99
C PRO A 61 29.78 1.44 -8.29
N ASP A 62 30.97 1.94 -8.57
CA ASP A 62 31.28 2.50 -9.88
C ASP A 62 31.46 1.35 -10.89
N LEU A 63 30.84 1.49 -12.06
CA LEU A 63 30.81 0.48 -13.12
C LEU A 63 31.43 0.99 -14.43
N THR A 64 32.08 2.15 -14.40
CA THR A 64 32.54 2.85 -15.61
C THR A 64 33.47 2.00 -16.51
N ASP A 65 34.28 1.11 -15.92
CA ASP A 65 35.19 0.19 -16.65
C ASP A 65 34.80 -1.29 -16.54
N CYS A 66 33.59 -1.59 -16.06
CA CYS A 66 33.14 -2.97 -15.88
C CYS A 66 32.58 -3.57 -17.18
N GLN A 67 33.33 -4.47 -17.83
CA GLN A 67 32.83 -5.31 -18.93
C GLN A 67 31.98 -6.47 -18.39
N VAL A 68 30.72 -6.20 -18.04
CA VAL A 68 29.74 -7.23 -17.69
C VAL A 68 28.72 -7.36 -18.81
N ASN A 69 28.83 -8.41 -19.61
CA ASN A 69 27.87 -8.69 -20.66
C ASN A 69 26.53 -9.09 -20.02
N LYS A 70 25.43 -8.44 -20.43
CA LYS A 70 24.08 -8.88 -20.06
C LYS A 70 23.78 -10.18 -20.80
N GLU A 71 23.89 -11.31 -20.11
CA GLU A 71 23.31 -12.55 -20.61
C GLU A 71 21.79 -12.40 -20.65
N ASN A 72 21.26 -12.24 -21.87
CA ASN A 72 19.83 -12.26 -22.13
C ASN A 72 19.31 -13.68 -21.82
N LYS A 73 18.56 -13.82 -20.72
CA LYS A 73 17.71 -14.99 -20.47
C LYS A 73 16.29 -14.69 -20.91
#